data_AF-A0A556QVJ5-F1
#
_entry.id   AF-A0A556QVJ5-F1
#
_cell.length_a   1.000
_cell.length_b   1.000
_cell.length_c   1.000
_cell.angle_alpha   90.00
_cell.angle_beta   90.00
_cell.angle_gamma   90.00
#
_symmetry.space_group_name_H-M   'P 1'
#
loop_
_entity.id
_entity.type
_entity.pdbx_description
1 polymer ?
#
loop_
_entity_poly.entity_id
_entity_poly.type
_entity_poly.pdbx_seq_one_letter_code
_entity_poly.pdbx_strand_id
1 'polypeptide(L)'
;MAILGFRPRSAVVLITMATSGVFAVYSRFFQSYTHHQGNVNLAIAIVISICTLIFGHYLLPKQPNTGRVGIKDRSPLDLQNQETKRWWLRCLRQFKALATKKYWESLFPKNATTFILLGIYFISSMLIALWFMQKAYFFPYIYWYIFVMAIGTLLAIYPAFHTYKKGGNPILHGVWPVLLFVLLFLSTIQFAKLGHFSPMVCALVVTNIGLGIVLLSLKVAIGMLGVATILDQCIPPSLPFWSLFWAGYNEISIELIFAVTIGVATLIGFSFYKYLCNKATITLNVIELARSYERRAALESIYTQVNWSRLDPTYGSEMLEAMSEMLKAPCEYLYTQGQKKLGEDVNSFIKKLRKFSRLLLQSAKEAHSLGLNKKSDSVRSD
;
A
#
# COMPACT_ATOMS: atom_id res chain seq x y z
N MET A 1 24.86 11.72 21.93
CA MET A 1 23.47 11.46 22.35
C MET A 1 23.21 11.82 23.81
N ALA A 2 23.89 11.18 24.78
CA ALA A 2 23.70 11.50 26.20
C ALA A 2 24.04 12.96 26.55
N ILE A 3 25.14 13.49 25.99
CA ILE A 3 25.54 14.91 26.12
C ILE A 3 24.48 15.86 25.55
N LEU A 4 23.77 15.43 24.50
CA LEU A 4 22.68 16.19 23.87
C LEU A 4 21.33 16.00 24.60
N GLY A 5 21.33 15.39 25.78
CA GLY A 5 20.12 15.17 26.58
C GLY A 5 19.21 14.03 26.07
N PHE A 6 19.71 13.15 25.20
CA PHE A 6 18.96 12.00 24.67
C PHE A 6 19.41 10.69 25.32
N ARG A 7 18.45 9.96 25.88
CA ARG A 7 18.64 8.59 26.38
C ARG A 7 18.22 7.58 25.30
N PRO A 8 19.17 6.87 24.65
CA PRO A 8 18.83 5.80 23.71
C PRO A 8 18.26 4.59 24.45
N ARG A 9 17.52 3.75 23.73
CA ARG A 9 17.00 2.50 24.25
C ARG A 9 18.13 1.47 24.38
N SER A 10 18.10 0.62 25.41
CA SER A 10 19.10 -0.43 25.63
C SER A 10 19.30 -1.32 24.40
N ALA A 11 18.21 -1.69 23.72
CA ALA A 11 18.26 -2.46 22.48
C ALA A 11 19.05 -1.74 21.36
N VAL A 12 18.91 -0.42 21.22
CA VAL A 12 19.65 0.35 20.20
C VAL A 12 21.13 0.38 20.55
N VAL A 13 21.47 0.60 21.83
CA VAL A 13 22.85 0.55 22.30
C VAL A 13 23.47 -0.82 22.04
N LEU A 14 22.73 -1.91 22.31
CA LEU A 14 23.19 -3.27 22.06
C LEU A 14 23.42 -3.53 20.56
N ILE A 15 22.50 -3.08 19.70
CA ILE A 15 22.66 -3.19 18.23
C ILE A 15 23.90 -2.42 17.79
N THR A 16 24.07 -1.18 18.25
CA THR A 16 25.24 -0.37 17.91
C THR A 16 26.52 -1.09 18.36
N MET A 17 26.61 -1.53 19.62
CA MET A 17 27.76 -2.27 20.14
C MET A 17 28.05 -3.54 19.32
N ALA A 18 27.01 -4.32 18.98
CA ALA A 18 27.16 -5.52 18.17
C ALA A 18 27.66 -5.18 16.76
N THR A 19 27.11 -4.16 16.11
CA THR A 19 27.55 -3.73 14.77
C THR A 19 28.99 -3.23 14.77
N SER A 20 29.39 -2.41 15.76
CA SER A 20 30.78 -1.96 15.90
C SER A 20 31.73 -3.12 16.18
N GLY A 21 31.31 -4.09 17.00
CA GLY A 21 32.07 -5.30 17.31
C GLY A 21 32.30 -6.17 16.07
N VAL A 22 31.26 -6.44 15.29
CA VAL A 22 31.37 -7.18 14.02
C VAL A 22 32.32 -6.46 13.06
N PHE A 23 32.22 -5.13 12.96
CA PHE A 23 33.11 -4.34 12.09
C PHE A 23 34.57 -4.36 12.55
N ALA A 24 34.81 -4.34 13.87
CA ALA A 24 36.14 -4.45 14.45
C ALA A 24 36.76 -5.84 14.22
N VAL A 25 35.96 -6.91 14.37
CA VAL A 25 36.39 -8.29 14.07
C VAL A 25 36.66 -8.44 12.58
N TYR A 26 35.75 -7.98 11.72
CA TYR A 26 35.92 -8.05 10.27
C TYR A 26 37.18 -7.32 9.80
N SER A 27 37.40 -6.09 10.27
CA SER A 27 38.60 -5.32 9.91
C SER A 27 39.89 -5.95 10.42
N ARG A 28 39.85 -6.66 11.56
CA ARG A 28 41.03 -7.33 12.13
C ARG A 28 41.38 -8.67 11.48
N PHE A 29 40.37 -9.46 11.08
CA PHE A 29 40.58 -10.82 10.57
C PHE A 29 40.61 -10.91 9.04
N PHE A 30 39.89 -10.05 8.32
CA PHE A 30 39.77 -10.14 6.85
C PHE A 30 40.61 -9.10 6.09
N GLN A 31 40.96 -7.97 6.69
CA GLN A 31 41.82 -6.95 6.07
C GLN A 31 43.18 -6.92 6.75
N SER A 32 44.05 -7.85 6.35
CA SER A 32 45.46 -7.87 6.73
C SER A 32 46.18 -6.61 6.21
N TYR A 33 46.43 -5.67 7.12
CA TYR A 33 47.47 -4.62 7.13
C TYR A 33 47.76 -3.81 5.84
N THR A 34 47.19 -2.60 5.80
CA THR A 34 47.96 -1.38 5.48
C THR A 34 47.59 -0.28 6.50
N HIS A 35 48.59 0.33 7.13
CA HIS A 35 48.41 1.27 8.24
C HIS A 35 47.54 2.50 7.87
N HIS A 36 47.45 2.85 6.58
CA HIS A 36 46.62 3.93 6.07
C HIS A 36 45.12 3.58 5.98
N GLN A 37 44.78 2.31 5.80
CA GLN A 37 43.39 1.87 5.62
C GLN A 37 42.68 1.59 6.96
N GLY A 38 43.44 1.34 8.03
CA GLY A 38 42.92 1.14 9.39
C GLY A 38 42.17 2.35 9.95
N ASN A 39 42.65 3.57 9.70
CA ASN A 39 41.99 4.80 10.16
C ASN A 39 40.67 5.06 9.42
N VAL A 40 40.61 4.75 8.13
CA VAL A 40 39.39 4.89 7.31
C VAL A 40 38.32 3.92 7.79
N ASN A 41 38.69 2.67 8.08
CA ASN A 41 37.74 1.67 8.60
C ASN A 41 37.19 2.03 9.99
N LEU A 42 38.01 2.60 10.85
CA LEU A 42 37.58 3.07 12.18
C LEU A 42 36.64 4.27 12.06
N ALA A 43 36.93 5.21 11.16
CA ALA A 43 36.02 6.32 10.86
C ALA A 43 34.67 5.81 10.32
N ILE A 44 34.67 4.82 9.42
CA ILE A 44 33.45 4.19 8.90
C ILE A 44 32.65 3.53 10.03
N ALA A 45 33.31 2.76 10.90
CA ALA A 45 32.65 2.13 12.04
C ALA A 45 32.00 3.16 12.96
N ILE A 46 32.67 4.29 13.23
CA ILE A 46 32.11 5.40 14.03
C ILE A 46 30.88 6.01 13.33
N VAL A 47 30.96 6.30 12.03
CA VAL A 47 29.83 6.87 11.27
C VAL A 47 28.63 5.93 11.29
N ILE A 48 28.83 4.64 11.02
CA ILE A 48 27.75 3.63 11.09
C ILE A 48 27.16 3.58 12.51
N SER A 49 28.01 3.65 13.55
CA SER A 49 27.57 3.63 14.94
C SER A 49 26.73 4.87 15.30
N ILE A 50 27.12 6.05 14.81
CA ILE A 50 26.35 7.29 14.98
C ILE A 50 25.01 7.20 14.23
N CYS A 51 25.03 6.76 12.97
CA CYS A 51 23.83 6.58 12.16
C CYS A 51 22.85 5.59 12.83
N THR A 52 23.33 4.43 13.27
CA THR A 52 22.47 3.43 13.95
C THR A 52 21.85 3.98 15.24
N LEU A 53 22.60 4.76 16.02
CA LEU A 53 22.06 5.44 17.20
C LEU A 53 20.99 6.48 16.86
N ILE A 54 21.22 7.29 15.81
CA ILE A 54 20.25 8.30 15.36
C ILE A 54 18.99 7.63 14.81
N PHE A 55 19.13 6.71 13.87
CA PHE A 55 18.00 5.98 13.29
C PHE A 55 17.24 5.19 14.33
N GLY A 56 17.94 4.43 15.19
CA GLY A 56 17.33 3.66 16.26
C GLY A 56 16.59 4.56 17.26
N HIS A 57 17.10 5.79 17.50
CA HIS A 57 16.38 6.77 18.30
C HIS A 57 15.07 7.20 17.64
N TYR A 58 15.08 7.59 16.37
CA TYR A 58 13.87 8.15 15.74
C TYR A 58 12.86 7.11 15.24
N LEU A 59 13.29 5.91 14.83
CA LEU A 59 12.39 4.88 14.30
C LEU A 59 11.69 4.06 15.38
N LEU A 60 12.31 3.87 16.55
CA LEU A 60 11.73 3.00 17.57
C LEU A 60 10.82 3.76 18.52
N PRO A 61 9.70 3.14 18.95
CA PRO A 61 8.87 3.73 19.99
C PRO A 61 9.69 3.89 21.27
N LYS A 62 9.56 5.05 21.91
CA LYS A 62 10.23 5.35 23.18
C LYS A 62 9.62 4.49 24.28
N GLN A 63 10.48 4.00 25.16
CA GLN A 63 10.14 3.32 26.40
C GLN A 63 10.23 4.28 27.60
N PRO A 64 9.67 3.92 28.76
CA PRO A 64 9.89 4.66 30.00
C PRO A 64 11.38 4.93 30.21
N ASN A 65 11.74 6.14 30.63
CA ASN A 65 13.12 6.59 30.85
C ASN A 65 14.03 6.68 29.60
N THR A 66 13.46 6.59 28.38
CA THR A 66 14.17 6.81 27.11
C THR A 66 13.64 8.06 26.39
N GLY A 67 14.43 8.64 25.47
CA GLY A 67 14.05 9.88 24.79
C GLY A 67 14.74 11.12 25.37
N ARG A 68 14.15 12.30 25.15
CA ARG A 68 14.69 13.57 25.67
C ARG A 68 14.42 13.67 27.18
N VAL A 69 15.45 13.98 27.94
CA VAL A 69 15.36 14.15 29.40
C VAL A 69 14.69 15.50 29.73
N GLY A 70 13.87 15.56 30.79
CA GLY A 70 13.28 16.80 31.30
C GLY A 70 11.92 17.19 30.71
N ILE A 71 11.23 16.29 29.99
CA ILE A 71 9.87 16.53 29.50
C ILE A 71 8.89 16.47 30.68
N LYS A 72 8.21 17.59 30.97
CA LYS A 72 7.18 17.69 32.02
C LYS A 72 5.85 17.03 31.59
N ASP A 73 5.43 17.23 30.34
CA ASP A 73 4.21 16.62 29.78
C ASP A 73 4.54 15.47 28.82
N ARG A 74 4.12 14.25 29.18
CA ARG A 74 4.37 13.03 28.39
C ARG A 74 3.31 12.78 27.32
N SER A 75 2.19 13.51 27.33
CA SER A 75 1.10 13.30 26.38
C SER A 75 1.53 13.31 24.90
N PRO A 76 2.37 14.25 24.39
CA PRO A 76 2.81 14.20 22.99
C PRO A 76 3.76 13.03 22.71
N LEU A 77 4.58 12.64 23.69
CA LEU A 77 5.51 11.51 23.55
C LEU A 77 4.74 10.19 23.42
N ASP A 78 3.69 10.02 24.22
CA ASP A 78 2.86 8.82 24.22
C ASP A 78 2.04 8.71 22.93
N LEU A 79 1.50 9.82 22.42
CA LEU A 79 0.86 9.88 21.11
C LEU A 79 1.83 9.49 19.99
N GLN A 80 3.03 10.08 19.96
CA GLN A 80 4.07 9.72 19.00
C GLN A 80 4.45 8.23 19.08
N ASN A 81 4.56 7.68 20.28
CA ASN A 81 4.87 6.26 20.49
C ASN A 81 3.76 5.34 19.98
N GLN A 82 2.50 5.71 20.22
CA GLN A 82 1.36 4.96 19.71
C GLN A 82 1.31 4.99 18.18
N GLU A 83 1.53 6.15 17.56
CA GLU A 83 1.61 6.29 16.11
C GLU A 83 2.76 5.47 15.52
N THR A 84 3.94 5.54 16.14
CA THR A 84 5.13 4.76 15.74
C THR A 84 4.85 3.26 15.83
N LYS A 85 4.20 2.80 16.91
CA LYS A 85 3.80 1.39 17.08
C LYS A 85 2.78 0.97 16.03
N ARG A 86 1.75 1.79 15.78
CA ARG A 86 0.74 1.53 14.72
C ARG A 86 1.38 1.51 13.33
N TRP A 87 2.33 2.40 13.06
CA TRP A 87 3.11 2.42 11.84
C TRP A 87 3.92 1.13 11.67
N TRP A 88 4.67 0.69 12.68
CA TRP A 88 5.38 -0.59 12.65
C TRP A 88 4.44 -1.79 12.44
N LEU A 89 3.29 -1.82 13.11
CA LEU A 89 2.28 -2.87 12.91
C LEU A 89 1.70 -2.86 11.50
N ARG A 90 1.55 -1.68 10.87
CA ARG A 90 1.17 -1.57 9.45
C ARG A 90 2.28 -2.07 8.55
N CYS A 91 3.53 -1.69 8.78
CA CYS A 91 4.69 -2.16 8.03
C CYS A 91 4.83 -3.69 8.11
N LEU A 92 4.70 -4.26 9.31
CA LEU A 92 4.80 -5.71 9.53
C LEU A 92 3.65 -6.46 8.86
N ARG A 93 2.42 -5.93 8.91
CA ARG A 93 1.28 -6.51 8.19
C ARG A 93 1.49 -6.46 6.68
N GLN A 94 2.00 -5.35 6.15
CA GLN A 94 2.34 -5.23 4.73
C GLN A 94 3.44 -6.21 4.33
N PHE A 95 4.47 -6.39 5.16
CA PHE A 95 5.53 -7.36 4.90
C PHE A 95 5.00 -8.79 4.92
N LYS A 96 4.15 -9.15 5.88
CA LYS A 96 3.46 -10.46 5.91
C LYS A 96 2.58 -10.68 4.67
N ALA A 97 1.95 -9.61 4.16
CA ALA A 97 1.15 -9.71 2.94
C ALA A 97 2.01 -10.08 1.72
N LEU A 98 3.27 -9.62 1.64
CA LEU A 98 4.19 -10.00 0.55
C LEU A 98 4.51 -11.50 0.55
N ALA A 99 4.49 -12.16 1.71
CA ALA A 99 4.70 -13.60 1.83
C ALA A 99 3.43 -14.43 1.55
N THR A 100 2.29 -13.80 1.25
CA THR A 100 1.01 -14.50 1.08
C THR A 100 0.80 -14.91 -0.37
N LYS A 101 0.34 -16.13 -0.62
CA LYS A 101 0.06 -16.65 -1.98
C LYS A 101 -0.85 -15.71 -2.80
N LYS A 102 -1.88 -15.15 -2.16
CA LYS A 102 -2.81 -14.18 -2.77
C LYS A 102 -2.11 -12.95 -3.36
N TYR A 103 -1.00 -12.52 -2.74
CA TYR A 103 -0.22 -11.40 -3.25
C TYR A 103 0.47 -11.76 -4.57
N TRP A 104 1.11 -12.92 -4.64
CA TRP A 104 1.76 -13.41 -5.86
C TRP A 104 0.75 -13.74 -6.97
N GLU A 105 -0.42 -14.27 -6.61
CA GLU A 105 -1.55 -14.44 -7.52
C GLU A 105 -2.01 -13.09 -8.11
N SER A 106 -2.05 -12.02 -7.31
CA SER A 106 -2.45 -10.69 -7.77
C SER A 106 -1.44 -10.04 -8.73
N LEU A 107 -0.18 -10.48 -8.69
CA LEU A 107 0.92 -9.97 -9.51
C LEU A 107 1.01 -10.66 -10.87
N PHE A 108 0.35 -11.80 -11.01
CA PHE A 108 0.36 -12.58 -12.23
C PHE A 108 -0.43 -11.86 -13.34
N PRO A 109 0.12 -11.72 -14.56
CA PRO A 109 -0.58 -11.01 -15.61
C PRO A 109 -1.90 -11.69 -15.97
N LYS A 110 -2.97 -10.91 -16.00
CA LYS A 110 -4.31 -11.38 -16.39
C LYS A 110 -4.52 -11.38 -17.90
N ASN A 111 -3.74 -10.55 -18.61
CA ASN A 111 -3.85 -10.34 -20.04
C ASN A 111 -2.74 -11.10 -20.78
N ALA A 112 -3.11 -11.83 -21.83
CA ALA A 112 -2.17 -12.55 -22.70
C ALA A 112 -1.15 -11.59 -23.36
N THR A 113 -1.60 -10.39 -23.71
CA THR A 113 -0.78 -9.35 -24.35
C THR A 113 0.44 -8.95 -23.51
N THR A 114 0.31 -8.95 -22.18
CA THR A 114 1.42 -8.63 -21.27
C THR A 114 2.56 -9.64 -21.39
N PHE A 115 2.26 -10.93 -21.56
CA PHE A 115 3.29 -11.97 -21.76
C PHE A 115 4.00 -11.80 -23.10
N ILE A 116 3.24 -11.54 -24.17
CA ILE A 116 3.78 -11.35 -25.52
C ILE A 116 4.72 -10.15 -25.56
N LEU A 117 4.25 -8.99 -25.08
CA LEU A 117 5.06 -7.76 -25.07
C LEU A 117 6.30 -7.89 -24.20
N LEU A 118 6.18 -8.54 -23.04
CA LEU A 118 7.31 -8.77 -22.14
C LEU A 118 8.34 -9.71 -22.77
N GLY A 119 7.90 -10.79 -23.43
CA GLY A 119 8.78 -11.71 -24.14
C GLY A 119 9.51 -11.03 -25.30
N ILE A 120 8.79 -10.26 -26.13
CA ILE A 120 9.39 -9.48 -27.23
C ILE A 120 10.40 -8.47 -26.68
N TYR A 121 10.07 -7.77 -25.59
CA TYR A 121 10.98 -6.83 -24.94
C TYR A 121 12.27 -7.50 -24.47
N PHE A 122 12.19 -8.68 -23.85
CA PHE A 122 13.41 -9.38 -23.44
C PHE A 122 14.24 -9.82 -24.63
N ILE A 123 13.63 -10.36 -25.69
CA ILE A 123 14.36 -10.76 -26.90
C ILE A 123 15.09 -9.55 -27.51
N SER A 124 14.40 -8.40 -27.67
CA SER A 124 15.02 -7.21 -28.25
C SER A 124 16.09 -6.59 -27.35
N SER A 125 15.82 -6.51 -26.04
CA SER A 125 16.78 -6.03 -25.03
C SER A 125 18.05 -6.87 -25.01
N MET A 126 17.90 -8.20 -25.10
CA MET A 126 19.02 -9.12 -25.25
C MET A 126 19.81 -8.85 -26.54
N LEU A 127 19.16 -8.78 -27.71
CA LEU A 127 19.85 -8.54 -28.98
C LEU A 127 20.69 -7.27 -28.96
N ILE A 128 20.15 -6.20 -28.37
CA ILE A 128 20.88 -4.96 -28.15
C ILE A 128 22.06 -5.19 -27.20
N ALA A 129 21.84 -5.81 -26.04
CA ALA A 129 22.91 -6.05 -25.07
C ALA A 129 24.08 -6.86 -25.65
N LEU A 130 23.78 -7.84 -26.51
CA LEU A 130 24.79 -8.67 -27.18
C LEU A 130 25.70 -7.86 -28.10
N TRP A 131 25.16 -6.88 -28.82
CA TRP A 131 25.92 -6.02 -29.73
C TRP A 131 26.95 -5.15 -29.01
N PHE A 132 26.67 -4.76 -27.77
CA PHE A 132 27.56 -3.91 -26.95
C PHE A 132 28.44 -4.72 -26.00
N MET A 133 28.44 -6.05 -26.13
CA MET A 133 29.25 -6.92 -25.29
C MET A 133 30.71 -6.95 -25.74
N GLN A 134 31.64 -6.94 -24.79
CA GLN A 134 33.06 -7.04 -25.12
C GLN A 134 33.40 -8.45 -25.64
N LYS A 135 34.18 -8.52 -26.73
CA LYS A 135 34.56 -9.78 -27.40
C LYS A 135 35.21 -10.80 -26.46
N ALA A 136 35.98 -10.34 -25.47
CA ALA A 136 36.66 -11.19 -24.50
C ALA A 136 35.70 -12.03 -23.64
N TYR A 137 34.49 -11.52 -23.37
CA TYR A 137 33.51 -12.20 -22.52
C TYR A 137 32.45 -12.97 -23.32
N PHE A 138 32.45 -12.90 -24.65
CA PHE A 138 31.41 -13.47 -25.48
C PHE A 138 31.26 -14.99 -25.26
N PHE A 139 32.35 -15.75 -25.43
CA PHE A 139 32.34 -17.21 -25.29
C PHE A 139 31.93 -17.74 -23.91
N PRO A 140 32.46 -17.23 -22.78
CA PRO A 140 32.10 -17.77 -21.46
C PRO A 140 30.64 -17.48 -21.04
N TYR A 141 30.02 -16.41 -21.54
CA TYR A 141 28.68 -15.99 -21.09
C TYR A 141 27.58 -16.15 -22.15
N ILE A 142 27.89 -16.68 -23.33
CA ILE A 142 26.89 -16.90 -24.40
C ILE A 142 25.75 -17.82 -23.97
N TYR A 143 26.03 -18.81 -23.12
CA TYR A 143 24.99 -19.72 -22.62
C TYR A 143 23.98 -19.03 -21.72
N TRP A 144 24.43 -18.07 -20.90
CA TRP A 144 23.53 -17.24 -20.09
C TRP A 144 22.61 -16.40 -20.98
N TYR A 145 23.16 -15.85 -22.06
CA TYR A 145 22.39 -15.10 -23.04
C TYR A 145 21.34 -15.94 -23.76
N ILE A 146 21.72 -17.12 -24.25
CA ILE A 146 20.80 -18.07 -24.90
C ILE A 146 19.69 -18.47 -23.92
N PHE A 147 20.03 -18.72 -22.66
CA PHE A 147 19.05 -19.04 -21.62
C PHE A 147 18.02 -17.93 -21.42
N VAL A 148 18.47 -16.66 -21.30
CA VAL A 148 17.58 -15.51 -21.12
C VAL A 148 16.70 -15.29 -22.36
N MET A 149 17.26 -15.40 -23.57
CA MET A 149 16.48 -15.33 -24.81
C MET A 149 15.45 -16.46 -24.90
N ALA A 150 15.82 -17.71 -24.59
CA ALA A 150 14.92 -18.85 -24.62
C ALA A 150 13.74 -18.66 -23.67
N ILE A 151 13.99 -18.12 -22.46
CA ILE A 151 12.91 -17.75 -21.54
C ILE A 151 12.03 -16.65 -22.12
N GLY A 152 12.61 -15.62 -22.74
CA GLY A 152 11.87 -14.55 -23.42
C GLY A 152 10.96 -15.07 -24.54
N THR A 153 11.45 -16.01 -25.34
CA THR A 153 10.67 -16.68 -26.38
C THR A 153 9.57 -17.55 -25.79
N LEU A 154 9.86 -18.30 -24.72
CA LEU A 154 8.86 -19.12 -24.04
C LEU A 154 7.75 -18.26 -23.42
N LEU A 155 8.09 -17.09 -22.88
CA LEU A 155 7.11 -16.09 -22.43
C LEU A 155 6.24 -15.57 -23.57
N ALA A 156 6.82 -15.26 -24.72
CA ALA A 156 6.08 -14.74 -25.87
C ALA A 156 5.09 -15.78 -26.42
N ILE A 157 5.49 -17.05 -26.44
CA ILE A 157 4.67 -18.16 -26.95
C ILE A 157 3.70 -18.69 -25.89
N TYR A 158 3.93 -18.44 -24.60
CA TYR A 158 3.14 -18.99 -23.50
C TYR A 158 1.61 -18.88 -23.68
N PRO A 159 1.04 -17.75 -24.15
CA PRO A 159 -0.40 -17.65 -24.38
C PRO A 159 -0.96 -18.56 -25.48
N ALA A 160 -0.11 -19.05 -26.39
CA ALA A 160 -0.49 -19.98 -27.46
C ALA A 160 -0.47 -21.44 -27.01
N PHE A 161 0.06 -21.77 -25.82
CA PHE A 161 0.03 -23.13 -25.31
C PHE A 161 -1.37 -23.55 -24.87
N HIS A 162 -1.75 -24.80 -25.16
CA HIS A 162 -3.01 -25.40 -24.72
C HIS A 162 -3.17 -25.44 -23.19
N THR A 163 -2.07 -25.34 -22.45
CA THR A 163 -2.04 -25.29 -20.97
C THR A 163 -2.28 -23.88 -20.41
N TYR A 164 -2.40 -22.85 -21.26
CA TYR A 164 -2.69 -21.49 -20.84
C TYR A 164 -4.07 -21.40 -20.18
N LYS A 165 -4.07 -20.99 -18.91
CA LYS A 165 -5.28 -20.63 -18.17
C LYS A 165 -5.22 -19.17 -17.79
N LYS A 166 -6.27 -18.41 -18.09
CA LYS A 166 -6.44 -17.03 -17.61
C LYS A 166 -6.41 -17.05 -16.09
N GLY A 167 -5.41 -16.39 -15.50
CA GLY A 167 -5.20 -16.40 -14.05
C GLY A 167 -4.20 -17.45 -13.54
N GLY A 168 -3.58 -18.26 -14.42
CA GLY A 168 -2.42 -19.09 -14.08
C GLY A 168 -2.71 -20.33 -13.22
N ASN A 169 -1.64 -21.04 -12.87
CA ASN A 169 -1.64 -22.18 -11.95
C ASN A 169 -0.87 -21.81 -10.66
N PRO A 170 -1.13 -22.47 -9.52
CA PRO A 170 -0.43 -22.24 -8.25
C PRO A 170 1.09 -22.24 -8.35
N ILE A 171 1.65 -23.18 -9.13
CA ILE A 171 3.10 -23.30 -9.37
C ILE A 171 3.61 -22.09 -10.15
N LEU A 172 2.86 -21.65 -11.16
CA LEU A 172 3.24 -20.54 -12.02
C LEU A 172 3.23 -19.20 -11.27
N HIS A 173 2.35 -19.04 -10.29
CA HIS A 173 2.38 -17.88 -9.39
C HIS A 173 3.65 -17.80 -8.54
N GLY A 174 4.24 -18.94 -8.18
CA GLY A 174 5.53 -18.99 -7.48
C GLY A 174 6.72 -18.78 -8.41
N VAL A 175 6.68 -19.34 -9.62
CA VAL A 175 7.75 -19.21 -10.62
C VAL A 175 7.83 -17.80 -11.20
N TRP A 176 6.69 -17.14 -11.40
CA TRP A 176 6.61 -15.80 -12.01
C TRP A 176 7.51 -14.74 -11.35
N PRO A 177 7.49 -14.52 -10.02
CA PRO A 177 8.36 -13.53 -9.39
C PRO A 177 9.84 -13.89 -9.46
N VAL A 178 10.19 -15.18 -9.43
CA VAL A 178 11.57 -15.64 -9.62
C VAL A 178 12.03 -15.37 -11.04
N LEU A 179 11.16 -15.59 -12.02
CA LEU A 179 11.43 -15.32 -13.42
C LEU A 179 11.63 -13.82 -13.66
N LEU A 180 10.75 -12.97 -13.14
CA LEU A 180 10.92 -11.52 -13.18
C LEU A 180 12.21 -11.06 -12.49
N PHE A 181 12.56 -11.68 -11.35
CA PHE A 181 13.80 -11.39 -10.63
C PHE A 181 15.04 -11.65 -11.51
N VAL A 182 15.11 -12.83 -12.11
CA VAL A 182 16.23 -13.24 -12.96
C VAL A 182 16.31 -12.36 -14.22
N LEU A 183 15.19 -12.13 -14.89
CA LEU A 183 15.17 -11.41 -16.17
C LEU A 183 15.39 -9.91 -16.02
N LEU A 184 14.70 -9.25 -15.07
CA LEU A 184 14.73 -7.78 -14.96
C LEU A 184 15.95 -7.28 -14.19
N PHE A 185 16.40 -8.00 -13.16
CA PHE A 185 17.44 -7.51 -12.27
C PHE A 185 18.76 -8.25 -12.50
N LEU A 186 18.79 -9.56 -12.26
CA LEU A 186 20.05 -10.33 -12.26
C LEU A 186 20.74 -10.31 -13.63
N SER A 187 19.99 -10.65 -14.69
CA SER A 187 20.53 -10.71 -16.05
C SER A 187 21.00 -9.33 -16.52
N THR A 188 20.21 -8.30 -16.23
CA THR A 188 20.48 -6.93 -16.64
C THR A 188 21.74 -6.34 -15.99
N ILE A 189 21.95 -6.59 -14.69
CA ILE A 189 23.17 -6.16 -13.99
C ILE A 189 24.38 -6.91 -14.58
N GLN A 190 24.24 -8.21 -14.84
CA GLN A 190 25.30 -9.01 -15.46
C GLN A 190 25.65 -8.47 -16.86
N PHE A 191 24.67 -8.12 -17.69
CA PHE A 191 24.95 -7.53 -19.00
C PHE A 191 25.62 -6.15 -18.91
N ALA A 192 25.24 -5.33 -17.94
CA ALA A 192 25.89 -4.04 -17.70
C ALA A 192 27.39 -4.22 -17.40
N LYS A 193 27.74 -5.21 -16.58
CA LYS A 193 29.15 -5.55 -16.30
C LYS A 193 29.89 -6.02 -17.56
N LEU A 194 29.29 -6.96 -18.30
CA LEU A 194 29.90 -7.57 -19.49
C LEU A 194 30.07 -6.57 -20.65
N GLY A 195 29.23 -5.52 -20.68
CA GLY A 195 29.31 -4.39 -21.60
C GLY A 195 30.12 -3.21 -21.06
N HIS A 196 30.89 -3.37 -19.97
CA HIS A 196 31.69 -2.31 -19.33
C HIS A 196 30.92 -1.01 -19.05
N PHE A 197 29.63 -1.12 -18.72
CA PHE A 197 28.75 0.02 -18.46
C PHE A 197 28.61 0.99 -19.65
N SER A 198 28.71 0.48 -20.89
CA SER A 198 28.38 1.23 -22.09
C SER A 198 27.03 1.95 -21.94
N PRO A 199 26.89 3.20 -22.40
CA PRO A 199 25.67 4.00 -22.21
C PRO A 199 24.39 3.30 -22.66
N MET A 200 24.45 2.49 -23.73
CA MET A 200 23.30 1.76 -24.24
C MET A 200 22.85 0.65 -23.27
N VAL A 201 23.79 -0.11 -22.71
CA VAL A 201 23.47 -1.18 -21.76
C VAL A 201 22.99 -0.60 -20.43
N CYS A 202 23.54 0.55 -20.02
CA CYS A 202 23.05 1.31 -18.87
C CYS A 202 21.61 1.83 -19.08
N ALA A 203 21.25 2.25 -20.30
CA ALA A 203 19.87 2.60 -20.63
C ALA A 203 18.94 1.36 -20.53
N LEU A 204 19.42 0.18 -20.94
CA LEU A 204 18.69 -1.09 -20.72
C LEU A 204 18.51 -1.40 -19.23
N VAL A 205 19.50 -1.14 -18.39
CA VAL A 205 19.39 -1.28 -16.93
C VAL A 205 18.28 -0.39 -16.38
N VAL A 206 18.27 0.89 -16.76
CA VAL A 206 17.27 1.86 -16.35
C VAL A 206 15.87 1.43 -16.78
N THR A 207 15.70 1.01 -18.04
CA THR A 207 14.39 0.58 -18.55
C THR A 207 13.89 -0.67 -17.86
N ASN A 208 14.76 -1.65 -17.58
CA ASN A 208 14.42 -2.85 -16.83
C ASN A 208 14.04 -2.56 -15.37
N ILE A 209 14.75 -1.64 -14.70
CA ILE A 209 14.39 -1.18 -13.36
C ILE A 209 13.01 -0.50 -13.39
N GLY A 210 12.78 0.39 -14.36
CA GLY A 210 11.49 1.05 -14.56
C GLY A 210 10.36 0.04 -14.79
N LEU A 211 10.57 -0.94 -15.67
CA LEU A 211 9.62 -2.02 -15.94
C LEU A 211 9.36 -2.87 -14.68
N GLY A 212 10.40 -3.17 -13.91
CA GLY A 212 10.29 -3.86 -12.63
C GLY A 212 9.46 -3.09 -11.61
N ILE A 213 9.61 -1.77 -11.53
CA ILE A 213 8.77 -0.92 -10.68
C ILE A 213 7.32 -0.90 -11.16
N VAL A 214 7.06 -0.97 -12.46
CA VAL A 214 5.69 -1.03 -13.00
C VAL A 214 5.04 -2.38 -12.67
N LEU A 215 5.72 -3.49 -12.99
CA LEU A 215 5.20 -4.86 -12.84
C LEU A 215 5.14 -5.34 -11.39
N LEU A 216 6.09 -4.92 -10.55
CA LEU A 216 6.18 -5.31 -9.14
C LEU A 216 5.77 -4.15 -8.23
N SER A 217 5.41 -4.41 -6.97
CA SER A 217 5.30 -3.28 -6.02
C SER A 217 6.66 -2.63 -5.82
N LEU A 218 6.70 -1.31 -5.61
CA LEU A 218 7.96 -0.57 -5.44
C LEU A 218 8.85 -1.18 -4.35
N LYS A 219 8.23 -1.63 -3.25
CA LYS A 219 8.94 -2.26 -2.13
C LYS A 219 9.59 -3.59 -2.54
N VAL A 220 8.89 -4.40 -3.33
CA VAL A 220 9.42 -5.67 -3.84
C VAL A 220 10.49 -5.44 -4.89
N ALA A 221 10.30 -4.48 -5.80
CA ALA A 221 11.30 -4.12 -6.80
C ALA A 221 12.62 -3.65 -6.17
N ILE A 222 12.56 -2.77 -5.15
CA ILE A 222 13.74 -2.32 -4.41
C ILE A 222 14.40 -3.48 -3.66
N GLY A 223 13.61 -4.31 -2.99
CA GLY A 223 14.12 -5.49 -2.28
C GLY A 223 14.82 -6.48 -3.22
N MET A 224 14.20 -6.76 -4.36
CA MET A 224 14.75 -7.60 -5.43
C MET A 224 16.03 -6.99 -6.02
N LEU A 225 16.04 -5.69 -6.33
CA LEU A 225 17.24 -5.02 -6.82
C LEU A 225 18.40 -5.15 -5.82
N GLY A 226 18.14 -4.96 -4.52
CA GLY A 226 19.15 -5.14 -3.47
C GLY A 226 19.65 -6.58 -3.31
N VAL A 227 18.77 -7.57 -3.46
CA VAL A 227 19.19 -8.98 -3.46
C VAL A 227 20.00 -9.31 -4.71
N ALA A 228 19.60 -8.78 -5.88
CA ALA A 228 20.30 -9.00 -7.14
C ALA A 228 21.72 -8.43 -7.07
N THR A 229 21.92 -7.22 -6.53
CA THR A 229 23.26 -6.62 -6.37
C THR A 229 24.15 -7.37 -5.39
N ILE A 230 23.58 -8.04 -4.38
CA ILE A 230 24.33 -8.92 -3.46
C ILE A 230 24.74 -10.21 -4.17
N LEU A 231 23.79 -10.89 -4.82
CA LEU A 231 24.06 -12.15 -5.54
C LEU A 231 25.05 -11.96 -6.68
N ASP A 232 24.97 -10.82 -7.35
CA ASP A 232 25.84 -10.44 -8.45
C ASP A 232 27.31 -10.26 -8.00
N GLN A 233 27.61 -10.05 -6.72
CA GLN A 233 28.99 -10.09 -6.22
C GLN A 233 29.59 -11.51 -6.28
N CYS A 234 28.76 -12.54 -6.25
CA CYS A 234 29.18 -13.94 -6.34
C CYS A 234 29.37 -14.41 -7.79
N ILE A 235 28.94 -13.63 -8.79
CA ILE A 235 29.03 -14.00 -10.20
C ILE A 235 30.21 -13.24 -10.83
N PRO A 236 31.22 -13.94 -11.37
CA PRO A 236 32.31 -13.27 -12.09
C PRO A 236 31.78 -12.56 -13.36
N PRO A 237 32.41 -11.47 -13.80
CA PRO A 237 33.46 -10.70 -13.12
C PRO A 237 32.93 -9.99 -11.87
N SER A 238 33.57 -10.24 -10.72
CA SER A 238 33.17 -9.68 -9.43
C SER A 238 33.73 -8.28 -9.27
N LEU A 239 32.90 -7.27 -9.43
CA LEU A 239 33.20 -5.91 -8.98
C LEU A 239 32.78 -5.79 -7.52
N PRO A 240 33.68 -5.42 -6.59
CA PRO A 240 33.27 -5.19 -5.21
C PRO A 240 32.28 -4.03 -5.19
N PHE A 241 31.01 -4.29 -4.84
CA PHE A 241 30.00 -3.23 -4.77
C PHE A 241 30.43 -2.06 -3.87
N TRP A 242 31.20 -2.36 -2.82
CA TRP A 242 31.77 -1.35 -1.92
C TRP A 242 32.88 -0.50 -2.55
N SER A 243 33.63 -1.03 -3.53
CA SER A 243 34.63 -0.23 -4.25
C SER A 243 33.96 0.79 -5.18
N LEU A 244 32.73 0.55 -5.65
CA LEU A 244 31.97 1.51 -6.47
C LEU A 244 31.63 2.82 -5.74
N PHE A 245 31.44 2.75 -4.42
CA PHE A 245 31.09 3.92 -3.60
C PHE A 245 32.30 4.56 -2.91
N TRP A 246 33.38 3.80 -2.69
CA TRP A 246 34.42 4.19 -1.74
C TRP A 246 35.86 3.92 -2.20
N ALA A 247 36.11 3.23 -3.32
CA ALA A 247 37.45 3.27 -3.91
C ALA A 247 37.71 4.71 -4.36
N GLY A 248 38.90 5.23 -4.09
CA GLY A 248 39.26 6.59 -4.45
C GLY A 248 38.93 6.87 -5.92
N TYR A 249 38.50 8.10 -6.21
CA TYR A 249 38.09 8.62 -7.52
C TYR A 249 39.04 8.30 -8.69
N ASN A 250 40.24 7.78 -8.42
CA ASN A 250 41.29 7.51 -9.39
C ASN A 250 41.14 6.16 -10.13
N GLU A 251 40.35 5.20 -9.64
CA GLU A 251 40.17 3.88 -10.29
C GLU A 251 38.75 3.62 -10.81
N ILE A 252 37.80 4.52 -10.54
CA ILE A 252 36.40 4.35 -10.95
C ILE A 252 36.20 5.00 -12.33
N SER A 253 35.77 4.22 -13.32
CA SER A 253 35.39 4.71 -14.65
C SER A 253 34.25 5.72 -14.56
N ILE A 254 34.40 6.89 -15.20
CA ILE A 254 33.40 7.97 -15.24
C ILE A 254 32.02 7.46 -15.70
N GLU A 255 31.99 6.53 -16.66
CA GLU A 255 30.77 5.92 -17.20
C GLU A 255 29.93 5.22 -16.13
N LEU A 256 30.57 4.58 -15.16
CA LEU A 256 29.92 3.89 -14.05
C LEU A 256 29.29 4.87 -13.06
N ILE A 257 29.94 6.02 -12.81
CA ILE A 257 29.38 7.10 -11.97
C ILE A 257 28.12 7.67 -12.61
N PHE A 258 28.14 7.91 -13.93
CA PHE A 258 26.97 8.35 -14.69
C PHE A 258 25.86 7.28 -14.69
N ALA A 259 26.20 6.00 -14.86
CA ALA A 259 25.23 4.92 -14.81
C ALA A 259 24.51 4.84 -13.45
N VAL A 260 25.26 4.95 -12.35
CA VAL A 260 24.70 4.92 -10.99
C VAL A 260 23.82 6.15 -10.74
N THR A 261 24.27 7.35 -11.12
CA THR A 261 23.48 8.58 -10.93
C THR A 261 22.19 8.57 -11.74
N ILE A 262 22.23 8.13 -13.00
CA ILE A 262 21.02 7.97 -13.82
C ILE A 262 20.11 6.89 -13.24
N GLY A 263 20.67 5.77 -12.76
CA GLY A 263 19.93 4.71 -12.07
C GLY A 263 19.20 5.23 -10.81
N VAL A 264 19.86 6.04 -9.99
CA VAL A 264 19.25 6.65 -8.80
C VAL A 264 18.18 7.67 -9.18
N ALA A 265 18.45 8.55 -10.15
CA ALA A 265 17.49 9.53 -10.62
C ALA A 265 16.22 8.87 -11.18
N THR A 266 16.37 7.78 -11.93
CA THR A 266 15.26 7.02 -12.50
C THR A 266 14.49 6.24 -11.44
N LEU A 267 15.17 5.64 -10.46
CA LEU A 267 14.52 5.06 -9.28
C LEU A 267 13.63 6.10 -8.57
N ILE A 268 14.15 7.30 -8.32
CA ILE A 268 13.39 8.39 -7.68
C ILE A 268 12.21 8.82 -8.56
N GLY A 269 12.45 9.07 -9.84
CA GLY A 269 11.43 9.51 -10.80
C GLY A 269 10.28 8.52 -10.95
N PHE A 270 10.59 7.23 -11.17
CA PHE A 270 9.57 6.18 -11.27
C PHE A 270 8.87 5.91 -9.93
N SER A 271 9.57 6.04 -8.80
CA SER A 271 8.94 5.95 -7.47
C SER A 271 7.91 7.06 -7.29
N PHE A 272 8.26 8.28 -7.68
CA PHE A 272 7.35 9.43 -7.61
C PHE A 272 6.17 9.29 -8.56
N TYR A 273 6.42 8.87 -9.81
CA TYR A 273 5.36 8.57 -10.78
C TYR A 273 4.38 7.51 -10.24
N LYS A 274 4.90 6.38 -9.73
CA LYS A 274 4.07 5.31 -9.16
C LYS A 274 3.28 5.79 -7.95
N TYR A 275 3.87 6.64 -7.11
CA TYR A 275 3.17 7.26 -6.00
C TYR A 275 2.00 8.13 -6.47
N LEU A 276 2.20 8.97 -7.49
CA LEU A 276 1.14 9.79 -8.07
C LEU A 276 0.02 8.96 -8.69
N CYS A 277 0.35 7.92 -9.46
CA CYS A 277 -0.65 7.01 -10.02
C CYS A 277 -1.47 6.32 -8.92
N ASN A 278 -0.82 5.78 -7.89
CA ASN A 278 -1.52 5.16 -6.77
C ASN A 278 -2.43 6.15 -6.04
N LYS A 279 -1.96 7.40 -5.83
CA LYS A 279 -2.77 8.45 -5.22
C LYS A 279 -4.01 8.75 -6.06
N ALA A 280 -3.85 8.88 -7.37
CA ALA A 280 -4.97 9.11 -8.30
C ALA A 280 -5.99 7.96 -8.27
N THR A 281 -5.53 6.71 -8.29
CA THR A 281 -6.43 5.54 -8.18
C THR A 281 -7.19 5.51 -6.86
N ILE A 282 -6.52 5.81 -5.74
CA ILE A 282 -7.18 5.87 -4.43
C ILE A 282 -8.24 6.97 -4.41
N THR A 283 -7.94 8.16 -4.94
CA THR A 283 -8.92 9.25 -5.00
C THR A 283 -10.13 8.89 -5.86
N LEU A 284 -9.92 8.24 -7.00
CA LEU A 284 -11.02 7.77 -7.86
C LEU A 284 -11.91 6.75 -7.14
N ASN A 285 -11.30 5.78 -6.45
CA ASN A 285 -12.06 4.79 -5.67
C ASN A 285 -12.86 5.43 -4.54
N VAL A 286 -12.32 6.46 -3.88
CA VAL A 286 -13.03 7.22 -2.83
C VAL A 286 -14.22 7.99 -3.43
N ILE A 287 -14.03 8.63 -4.59
CA ILE A 287 -15.12 9.33 -5.31
C ILE A 287 -16.21 8.35 -5.73
N GLU A 288 -15.84 7.19 -6.27
CA GLU A 288 -16.80 6.15 -6.64
C GLU A 288 -17.56 5.62 -5.43
N LEU A 289 -16.86 5.37 -4.33
CA LEU A 289 -17.47 4.94 -3.08
C LEU A 289 -18.43 6.01 -2.53
N ALA A 290 -18.03 7.28 -2.50
CA ALA A 290 -18.88 8.39 -2.09
C ALA A 290 -20.15 8.48 -2.96
N ARG A 291 -20.00 8.42 -4.28
CA ARG A 291 -21.13 8.41 -5.23
C ARG A 291 -22.05 7.20 -5.00
N SER A 292 -21.50 6.03 -4.64
CA SER A 292 -22.31 4.85 -4.32
C SER A 292 -23.11 5.02 -3.03
N TYR A 293 -22.53 5.67 -2.01
CA TYR A 293 -23.23 6.00 -0.76
C TYR A 293 -24.30 7.06 -0.98
N GLU A 294 -24.02 8.11 -1.76
CA GLU A 294 -25.01 9.13 -2.13
C GLU A 294 -26.21 8.50 -2.83
N ARG A 295 -25.99 7.59 -3.80
CA ARG A 295 -27.07 6.85 -4.46
C ARG A 295 -27.89 6.02 -3.48
N ARG A 296 -27.25 5.34 -2.53
CA ARG A 296 -27.94 4.56 -1.50
C ARG A 296 -28.77 5.45 -0.58
N ALA A 297 -28.20 6.55 -0.10
CA ALA A 297 -28.91 7.53 0.74
C ALA A 297 -30.08 8.18 0.00
N ALA A 298 -29.90 8.51 -1.29
CA ALA A 298 -30.98 9.01 -2.13
C ALA A 298 -32.11 7.99 -2.29
N LEU A 299 -31.78 6.73 -2.61
CA LEU A 299 -32.75 5.64 -2.71
C LEU A 299 -33.47 5.38 -1.38
N GLU A 300 -32.75 5.41 -0.26
CA GLU A 300 -33.31 5.25 1.07
C GLU A 300 -34.24 6.41 1.44
N SER A 301 -33.90 7.65 1.07
CA SER A 301 -34.78 8.80 1.25
C SER A 301 -36.05 8.70 0.41
N ILE A 302 -35.95 8.24 -0.85
CA ILE A 302 -37.11 8.01 -1.72
C ILE A 302 -37.96 6.87 -1.17
N TYR A 303 -37.35 5.76 -0.74
CA TYR A 303 -38.05 4.63 -0.15
C TYR A 303 -38.76 5.03 1.14
N THR A 304 -38.10 5.78 2.02
CA THR A 304 -38.69 6.29 3.26
C THR A 304 -39.82 7.27 2.96
N GLN A 305 -39.68 8.13 1.95
CA GLN A 305 -40.73 9.03 1.51
C GLN A 305 -41.95 8.28 0.95
N VAL A 306 -41.72 7.22 0.15
CA VAL A 306 -42.79 6.42 -0.47
C VAL A 306 -43.49 5.51 0.56
N ASN A 307 -42.75 4.94 1.51
CA ASN A 307 -43.27 4.03 2.54
C ASN A 307 -43.53 4.71 3.89
N TRP A 308 -43.50 6.04 3.96
CA TRP A 308 -43.71 6.81 5.20
C TRP A 308 -44.97 6.35 5.94
N SER A 309 -46.06 6.14 5.20
CA SER A 309 -47.36 5.71 5.74
C SER A 309 -47.34 4.35 6.44
N ARG A 310 -46.35 3.50 6.14
CA ARG A 310 -46.12 2.20 6.79
C ARG A 310 -45.08 2.26 7.91
N LEU A 311 -44.22 3.27 7.91
CA LEU A 311 -43.10 3.43 8.86
C LEU A 311 -43.47 4.27 10.08
N ASP A 312 -44.49 5.13 9.98
CA ASP A 312 -44.97 5.97 11.07
C ASP A 312 -46.19 5.31 11.77
N PRO A 313 -46.02 4.71 12.97
CA PRO A 313 -47.10 4.03 13.70
C PRO A 313 -48.21 4.98 14.15
N THR A 314 -47.98 6.30 14.09
CA THR A 314 -48.96 7.35 14.39
C THR A 314 -49.78 7.79 13.17
N TYR A 315 -49.31 7.51 11.95
CA TYR A 315 -49.94 7.97 10.70
C TYR A 315 -51.15 7.13 10.27
N GLY A 316 -51.22 5.86 10.69
CA GLY A 316 -52.31 4.96 10.32
C GLY A 316 -53.62 5.18 11.07
N SER A 317 -53.67 6.09 12.05
CA SER A 317 -54.76 6.21 13.04
C SER A 317 -55.11 4.92 13.80
N GLU A 318 -54.55 3.77 13.42
CA GLU A 318 -54.92 2.44 13.88
C GLU A 318 -54.60 2.24 15.36
N MET A 319 -53.48 2.78 15.85
CA MET A 319 -53.14 2.75 17.28
C MET A 319 -54.07 3.65 18.12
N LEU A 320 -54.39 4.85 17.62
CA LEU A 320 -55.31 5.79 18.31
C LEU A 320 -56.76 5.31 18.24
N GLU A 321 -57.16 4.68 17.14
CA GLU A 321 -58.45 4.01 16.98
C GLU A 321 -58.53 2.76 17.86
N ALA A 322 -57.49 1.94 17.93
CA ALA A 322 -57.43 0.79 18.84
C ALA A 322 -57.49 1.23 20.32
N MET A 323 -56.81 2.31 20.69
CA MET A 323 -56.94 2.91 22.03
C MET A 323 -58.36 3.44 22.28
N SER A 324 -58.98 4.06 21.26
CA SER A 324 -60.36 4.54 21.34
C SER A 324 -61.37 3.40 21.51
N GLU A 325 -61.18 2.28 20.81
CA GLU A 325 -62.00 1.07 20.90
C GLU A 325 -61.80 0.36 22.25
N MET A 326 -60.56 0.21 22.71
CA MET A 326 -60.25 -0.42 24.00
C MET A 326 -60.84 0.37 25.20
N LEU A 327 -61.01 1.69 25.05
CA LEU A 327 -61.65 2.56 26.05
C LEU A 327 -63.19 2.51 26.05
N LYS A 328 -63.84 1.92 25.03
CA LYS A 328 -65.31 1.82 24.99
C LYS A 328 -65.85 0.86 26.05
N ALA A 329 -65.24 -0.31 26.23
CA ALA A 329 -65.70 -1.30 27.19
C ALA A 329 -65.63 -0.81 28.66
N PRO A 330 -64.55 -0.14 29.11
CA PRO A 330 -64.52 0.52 30.43
C PRO A 330 -65.56 1.64 30.56
N CYS A 331 -65.81 2.39 29.49
CA CYS A 331 -66.81 3.46 29.47
C CYS A 331 -68.23 2.90 29.69
N GLU A 332 -68.60 1.85 28.95
CA GLU A 332 -69.89 1.16 29.12
C GLU A 332 -70.03 0.56 30.52
N TYR A 333 -68.97 -0.06 31.04
CA TYR A 333 -68.94 -0.59 32.42
C TYR A 333 -69.22 0.51 33.47
N LEU A 334 -68.59 1.68 33.33
CA LEU A 334 -68.80 2.82 34.24
C LEU A 334 -70.23 3.37 34.19
N TYR A 335 -70.87 3.37 33.02
CA TYR A 335 -72.28 3.72 32.90
C TYR A 335 -73.21 2.70 33.57
N THR A 336 -72.89 1.40 33.48
CA THR A 336 -73.68 0.33 34.12
C THR A 336 -73.54 0.30 35.65
N GLN A 337 -72.41 0.76 36.20
CA GLN A 337 -72.14 0.84 37.65
C GLN A 337 -72.63 2.15 38.31
N GLY A 338 -73.43 2.95 37.60
CA GLY A 338 -74.02 4.18 38.15
C GLY A 338 -73.06 5.38 38.27
N GLN A 339 -71.81 5.25 37.82
CA GLN A 339 -70.80 6.33 37.84
C GLN A 339 -70.90 7.21 36.59
N LYS A 340 -72.07 7.83 36.37
CA LYS A 340 -72.39 8.60 35.14
C LYS A 340 -71.38 9.71 34.83
N LYS A 341 -70.92 10.45 35.86
CA LYS A 341 -69.98 11.56 35.69
C LYS A 341 -68.63 11.10 35.14
N LEU A 342 -68.11 9.97 35.63
CA LEU A 342 -66.84 9.41 35.17
C LEU A 342 -66.97 8.79 33.76
N GLY A 343 -68.11 8.17 33.46
CA GLY A 343 -68.43 7.69 32.11
C GLY A 343 -68.49 8.82 31.07
N GLU A 344 -69.08 9.97 31.43
CA GLU A 344 -69.12 11.16 30.55
C GLU A 344 -67.73 11.74 30.29
N ASP A 345 -66.86 11.79 31.30
CA ASP A 345 -65.48 12.26 31.17
C ASP A 345 -64.65 11.34 30.26
N VAL A 346 -64.80 10.02 30.40
CA VAL A 346 -64.14 9.03 29.54
C VAL A 346 -64.68 9.12 28.10
N ASN A 347 -65.99 9.30 27.91
CA ASN A 347 -66.58 9.48 26.58
C ASN A 347 -66.11 10.79 25.90
N SER A 348 -65.98 11.87 26.68
CA SER A 348 -65.40 13.15 26.23
C SER A 348 -63.94 12.97 25.80
N PHE A 349 -63.17 12.20 26.56
CA PHE A 349 -61.79 11.86 26.21
C PHE A 349 -61.70 11.04 24.92
N ILE A 350 -62.53 10.01 24.75
CA ILE A 350 -62.64 9.20 23.53
C ILE A 350 -62.94 10.11 22.30
N LYS A 351 -63.88 11.06 22.42
CA LYS A 351 -64.20 12.00 21.34
C LYS A 351 -63.02 12.93 21.00
N LYS A 352 -62.33 13.45 22.01
CA LYS A 352 -61.12 14.28 21.82
C LYS A 352 -60.00 13.49 21.14
N LEU A 353 -59.82 12.22 21.52
CA LEU A 353 -58.81 11.33 20.95
C LEU A 353 -59.07 11.05 19.47
N ARG A 354 -60.33 10.78 19.08
CA ARG A 354 -60.71 10.65 17.65
C ARG A 354 -60.53 11.96 16.88
N LYS A 355 -60.89 13.10 17.47
CA LYS A 355 -60.72 14.41 16.83
C LYS A 355 -59.23 14.72 16.60
N PHE A 356 -58.39 14.42 17.58
CA PHE A 356 -56.94 14.56 17.50
C PHE A 356 -56.35 13.65 16.40
N SER A 357 -56.78 12.39 16.34
CA SER A 357 -56.37 11.45 15.28
C SER A 357 -56.69 11.99 13.88
N ARG A 358 -57.88 12.56 13.66
CA ARG A 358 -58.26 13.16 12.37
C ARG A 358 -57.44 14.40 12.03
N LEU A 359 -57.16 15.26 13.01
CA LEU A 359 -56.35 16.46 12.81
C LEU A 359 -54.90 16.13 12.47
N LEU A 360 -54.32 15.11 13.11
CA LEU A 360 -53.00 14.61 12.76
C LEU A 360 -52.96 14.08 11.33
N LEU A 361 -53.97 13.30 10.94
CA LEU A 361 -54.07 12.74 9.59
C LEU A 361 -54.25 13.83 8.52
N GLN A 362 -55.00 14.89 8.83
CA GLN A 362 -55.19 16.04 7.94
C GLN A 362 -53.92 16.89 7.83
N SER A 363 -53.30 17.26 8.96
CA SER A 363 -52.07 18.05 8.98
C SER A 363 -50.93 17.34 8.23
N ALA A 364 -50.83 16.02 8.35
CA ALA A 364 -49.82 15.25 7.63
C ALA A 364 -50.11 15.18 6.11
N LYS A 365 -51.38 15.13 5.68
CA LYS A 365 -51.75 15.22 4.25
C LYS A 365 -51.43 16.59 3.65
N GLU A 366 -51.69 17.67 4.40
CA GLU A 366 -51.44 19.05 3.98
C GLU A 366 -49.93 19.37 3.91
N ALA A 367 -49.14 18.92 4.89
CA ALA A 367 -47.69 19.05 4.85
C ALA A 367 -47.06 18.33 3.64
N HIS A 368 -47.65 17.21 3.22
CA HIS A 368 -47.18 16.42 2.08
C HIS A 368 -47.59 17.02 0.72
N SER A 369 -48.80 17.57 0.58
CA SER A 369 -49.22 18.24 -0.67
C SER A 369 -48.38 19.50 -0.94
N LEU A 370 -48.02 20.24 0.11
CA LEU A 370 -47.11 21.37 0.04
C LEU A 370 -45.66 20.96 -0.28
N GLY A 371 -45.20 19.84 0.28
CA GLY A 371 -43.85 19.30 0.02
C GLY A 371 -43.65 18.77 -1.41
N LEU A 372 -44.69 18.17 -2.00
CA LEU A 372 -44.66 17.71 -3.39
C LEU A 372 -44.74 18.86 -4.40
N ASN A 373 -45.60 19.86 -4.18
CA ASN A 373 -45.71 21.02 -5.07
C ASN A 373 -44.42 21.86 -5.12
N LYS A 374 -43.77 22.08 -3.96
CA LYS A 374 -42.48 22.78 -3.94
C LYS A 374 -41.37 22.06 -4.72
N LYS A 375 -41.41 20.73 -4.76
CA LYS A 375 -40.38 19.90 -5.42
C LYS A 375 -40.66 19.73 -6.92
N SER A 376 -41.92 19.80 -7.37
CA SER A 376 -42.25 19.88 -8.81
C SER A 376 -41.89 21.23 -9.43
N ASP A 377 -42.00 22.31 -8.66
CA ASP A 377 -41.65 23.65 -9.14
C ASP A 377 -40.13 23.84 -9.24
N SER A 378 -39.35 23.23 -8.35
CA SER A 378 -37.87 23.27 -8.41
C SER A 378 -37.26 22.38 -9.49
N VAL A 379 -37.99 21.39 -10.01
CA VAL A 379 -37.55 20.51 -11.12
C VAL A 379 -37.91 21.09 -12.49
N ARG A 380 -38.72 22.17 -12.53
CA ARG A 380 -39.08 22.87 -13.77
C ARG A 380 -38.24 24.12 -14.04
N SER A 381 -37.35 24.49 -13.11
CA SER A 381 -36.50 25.68 -13.16
C SER A 381 -35.01 25.41 -13.37
N ASP A 382 -34.62 24.14 -13.52
CA ASP A 382 -33.32 23.67 -14.05
C ASP A 382 -33.58 22.96 -15.40
#